data_AF-A0A4P6U2W5-F1
#
_entry.id   AF-A0A4P6U2W5-F1
#
_cell.length_a   1.000
_cell.length_b   1.000
_cell.length_c   1.000
_cell.angle_alpha   90.00
_cell.angle_beta   90.00
_cell.angle_gamma   90.00
#
_symmetry.space_group_name_H-M   'P 1'
#
loop_
_entity.id
_entity.type
_entity.pdbx_description
1 polymer ?
#
loop_
_entity_poly.entity_id
_entity_poly.type
_entity_poly.pdbx_seq_one_letter_code
_entity_poly.pdbx_strand_id
1 'polypeptide(L)'
;MKGPRSDNLAVSRAVGANVAALRRTRGISQRTLASTTEQTGKSVGFSTICRMEKAAAPGAAPVAVYVDDVVSLAAALGVTVQQLITTPNCNACMDSPPPGFACRTCGATA
;
A
#
# COMPACT_ATOMS: atom_id res chain seq x y z
N MET A 1 22.55 10.58 -12.31
CA MET A 1 22.19 9.15 -12.40
C MET A 1 20.79 9.03 -12.97
N LYS A 2 20.62 8.41 -14.14
CA LYS A 2 19.30 8.16 -14.74
C LYS A 2 18.75 6.90 -14.05
N GLY A 3 17.65 7.04 -13.31
CA GLY A 3 17.06 5.96 -12.51
C GLY A 3 16.72 4.71 -13.36
N PRO A 4 16.49 3.56 -12.71
CA PRO A 4 16.15 2.31 -13.40
C PRO A 4 14.96 2.53 -14.34
N ARG A 5 14.96 1.84 -15.51
CA ARG A 5 13.87 1.92 -16.51
C ARG A 5 12.53 1.71 -15.80
N SER A 6 11.70 2.76 -15.79
CA SER A 6 10.48 2.83 -14.99
C SER A 6 9.40 1.84 -15.42
N ASP A 7 9.57 1.15 -16.55
CA ASP A 7 8.51 0.38 -17.22
C ASP A 7 8.10 -0.90 -16.47
N ASN A 8 8.90 -1.38 -15.49
CA ASN A 8 8.61 -2.60 -14.74
C ASN A 8 8.75 -2.42 -13.22
N LEU A 9 7.99 -1.48 -12.65
CA LEU A 9 7.90 -1.24 -11.20
C LEU A 9 6.69 -1.95 -10.58
N ALA A 10 6.53 -3.26 -10.84
CA ALA A 10 5.39 -4.06 -10.38
C ALA A 10 5.23 -4.05 -8.85
N VAL A 11 6.34 -4.20 -8.11
CA VAL A 11 6.33 -4.16 -6.63
C VAL A 11 5.92 -2.78 -6.12
N SER A 12 6.48 -1.70 -6.68
CA SER A 12 6.09 -0.34 -6.31
C SER A 12 4.60 -0.08 -6.57
N ARG A 13 4.06 -0.63 -7.66
CA ARG A 13 2.63 -0.57 -7.98
C ARG A 13 1.78 -1.30 -6.95
N ALA A 14 2.22 -2.52 -6.55
CA ALA A 14 1.56 -3.29 -5.51
C ALA A 14 1.53 -2.53 -4.17
N VAL A 15 2.64 -1.90 -3.78
CA VAL A 15 2.68 -1.07 -2.57
C VAL A 15 1.66 0.06 -2.64
N GLY A 16 1.61 0.82 -3.75
CA GLY A 16 0.62 1.89 -3.91
C GLY A 16 -0.83 1.40 -3.83
N ALA A 17 -1.13 0.25 -4.44
CA ALA A 17 -2.46 -0.36 -4.38
C ALA A 17 -2.84 -0.80 -2.96
N ASN A 18 -1.92 -1.48 -2.28
CA ASN A 18 -2.12 -2.01 -0.94
C ASN A 18 -2.25 -0.90 0.09
N VAL A 19 -1.44 0.16 0.00
CA VAL A 19 -1.57 1.37 0.83
C VAL A 19 -2.96 1.98 0.64
N ALA A 20 -3.42 2.16 -0.61
CA ALA A 20 -4.74 2.71 -0.87
C ALA A 20 -5.86 1.84 -0.29
N ALA A 21 -5.77 0.52 -0.45
CA ALA A 21 -6.75 -0.44 0.05
C ALA A 21 -6.82 -0.42 1.58
N LEU A 22 -5.69 -0.65 2.26
CA LEU A 22 -5.59 -0.66 3.73
C LEU A 22 -6.02 0.67 4.34
N ARG A 23 -5.67 1.78 3.69
CA ARG A 23 -6.07 3.11 4.14
C ARG A 23 -7.59 3.29 4.07
N ARG A 24 -8.22 2.87 2.97
CA ARG A 24 -9.67 2.97 2.78
C ARG A 24 -10.45 2.04 3.69
N THR A 25 -10.02 0.79 3.88
CA THR A 25 -10.70 -0.16 4.77
C THR A 25 -10.71 0.32 6.22
N ARG A 26 -9.70 1.11 6.62
CA ARG A 26 -9.59 1.71 7.95
C ARG A 26 -10.16 3.12 8.07
N GLY A 27 -10.72 3.66 7.00
CA GLY A 27 -11.31 5.00 7.00
C GLY A 27 -10.32 6.16 7.25
N ILE A 28 -9.02 5.95 7.05
CA ILE A 28 -8.00 6.98 7.28
C ILE A 28 -7.74 7.81 6.02
N SER A 29 -7.42 9.10 6.18
CA SER A 29 -7.08 9.98 5.05
C SER A 29 -5.59 9.85 4.69
N GLN A 30 -5.20 10.26 3.48
CA GLN A 30 -3.77 10.32 3.09
C GLN A 30 -2.98 11.28 3.98
N ARG A 31 -3.59 12.38 4.44
CA ARG A 31 -2.95 13.34 5.36
C ARG A 31 -2.75 12.74 6.74
N THR A 32 -3.75 12.00 7.23
CA THR A 32 -3.65 11.26 8.49
C THR A 32 -2.50 10.25 8.40
N LEU A 33 -2.45 9.46 7.32
CA LEU A 33 -1.36 8.50 7.11
C LEU A 33 0.02 9.18 7.08
N ALA A 34 0.17 10.30 6.36
CA ALA A 34 1.41 11.07 6.34
C ALA A 34 1.83 11.49 7.76
N SER A 35 0.90 12.05 8.55
CA SER A 35 1.15 12.43 9.94
C SER A 35 1.50 11.24 10.83
N THR A 36 0.92 10.06 10.59
CA THR A 36 1.29 8.84 11.32
C THR A 36 2.71 8.39 10.98
N THR A 37 3.13 8.46 9.71
CA THR A 37 4.50 8.07 9.32
C THR A 37 5.58 8.96 9.96
N GLU A 38 5.27 10.23 10.26
CA GLU A 38 6.15 11.13 11.01
C GLU A 38 6.42 10.65 12.44
N GLN A 39 5.49 9.90 13.03
CA GLN A 39 5.59 9.41 14.41
C GLN A 39 6.25 8.03 14.51
N THR A 40 6.31 7.27 13.41
CA THR A 40 6.76 5.87 13.40
C THR A 40 8.10 5.64 12.68
N GLY A 41 8.72 6.67 12.12
CA GLY A 41 10.00 6.55 11.40
C GLY A 41 10.26 7.71 10.44
N LYS A 42 10.69 7.39 9.20
CA LYS A 42 10.86 8.38 8.14
C LYS A 42 9.49 8.95 7.74
N SER A 43 9.37 10.28 7.74
CA SER A 43 8.19 10.97 7.22
C SER A 43 7.98 10.66 5.74
N VAL A 44 6.79 10.14 5.40
CA VAL A 44 6.34 9.97 4.02
C VAL A 44 5.28 11.02 3.74
N GLY A 45 5.66 12.05 2.99
CA GLY A 45 4.78 13.20 2.73
C GLY A 45 3.48 12.83 1.99
N PHE A 46 2.41 13.59 2.26
CA PHE A 46 1.10 13.43 1.61
C PHE A 46 1.18 13.34 0.08
N SER A 47 1.98 14.20 -0.55
CA SER A 47 2.15 14.23 -2.00
C SER A 47 2.79 12.95 -2.54
N THR A 48 3.75 12.38 -1.79
CA THR A 48 4.38 11.10 -2.08
C THR A 48 3.37 9.97 -2.00
N ILE A 49 2.60 9.89 -0.91
CA ILE A 49 1.53 8.88 -0.74
C ILE A 49 0.51 8.98 -1.88
N CYS A 50 0.02 10.18 -2.17
CA CYS A 50 -0.94 10.41 -3.25
C CYS A 50 -0.40 9.97 -4.62
N ARG A 51 0.89 10.24 -4.88
CA ARG A 51 1.55 9.82 -6.12
C ARG A 51 1.70 8.30 -6.20
N MET A 52 2.06 7.63 -5.11
CA MET A 52 2.14 6.16 -5.03
C MET A 52 0.78 5.51 -5.29
N GLU A 53 -0.29 5.97 -4.61
CA GLU A 53 -1.64 5.45 -4.80
C GLU A 53 -2.16 5.67 -6.24
N LYS A 54 -1.82 6.80 -6.87
CA LYS A 54 -2.19 7.07 -8.27
C LYS A 54 -1.41 6.21 -9.27
N ALA A 55 -0.12 5.99 -9.03
CA ALA A 55 0.73 5.13 -9.87
C ALA A 55 0.30 3.66 -9.84
N ALA A 56 -0.54 3.27 -8.86
CA ALA A 56 -1.16 1.96 -8.78
C ALA A 56 -2.18 1.69 -9.91
N ALA A 57 -2.76 2.74 -10.49
CA ALA A 57 -3.82 2.60 -11.50
C ALA A 57 -3.29 2.06 -12.84
N PRO A 58 -4.09 1.28 -13.59
CA PRO A 58 -3.74 0.85 -14.94
C PRO A 58 -3.43 2.06 -15.84
N GLY A 59 -2.34 1.99 -16.61
CA GLY A 59 -1.92 3.07 -17.52
C GLY A 59 -1.28 4.29 -16.85
N ALA A 60 -1.20 4.33 -15.51
CA ALA A 60 -0.52 5.42 -14.81
C ALA A 60 1.00 5.32 -14.92
N ALA A 61 1.66 6.48 -14.96
CA ALA A 61 3.11 6.57 -14.94
C ALA A 61 3.66 5.91 -13.65
N PRO A 62 4.59 4.94 -13.79
CA PRO A 62 5.11 4.21 -12.65
C PRO A 62 6.02 5.10 -11.79
N VAL A 63 6.00 4.86 -10.48
CA VAL A 63 6.73 5.64 -9.47
C VAL A 63 7.51 4.68 -8.60
N ALA A 64 8.80 4.97 -8.41
CA ALA A 64 9.63 4.19 -7.51
C ALA A 64 9.21 4.43 -6.06
N VAL A 65 9.08 3.34 -5.30
CA VAL A 65 8.87 3.37 -3.86
C VAL A 65 10.18 2.96 -3.20
N TYR A 66 10.68 3.76 -2.26
CA TYR A 66 11.93 3.47 -1.57
C TYR A 66 11.69 2.56 -0.37
N VAL A 67 12.69 1.75 -0.01
CA VAL A 67 12.60 0.79 1.10
C VAL A 67 12.17 1.47 2.40
N ASP A 68 12.77 2.61 2.73
CA ASP A 68 12.39 3.36 3.95
C ASP A 68 10.93 3.80 3.94
N ASP A 69 10.40 4.16 2.77
CA ASP A 69 8.98 4.55 2.65
C ASP A 69 8.09 3.33 2.91
N VAL A 70 8.45 2.16 2.40
CA VAL A 70 7.70 0.90 2.65
C VAL A 70 7.71 0.55 4.14
N VAL A 71 8.85 0.65 4.80
CA VAL A 71 8.99 0.35 6.23
C VAL A 71 8.15 1.32 7.07
N SER A 72 8.24 2.62 6.79
CA SER A 72 7.43 3.64 7.49
C SER A 72 5.94 3.45 7.27
N LEU A 73 5.51 3.16 6.04
CA LEU A 73 4.11 2.91 5.71
C LEU A 73 3.59 1.64 6.38
N ALA A 74 4.39 0.58 6.43
CA ALA A 74 4.04 -0.68 7.09
C ALA A 74 3.81 -0.46 8.60
N ALA A 75 4.72 0.28 9.25
CA ALA A 75 4.60 0.64 10.66
C ALA A 75 3.35 1.51 10.92
N ALA A 76 3.14 2.56 10.13
CA ALA A 76 1.99 3.45 10.27
C ALA A 76 0.65 2.74 10.02
N LEU A 77 0.64 1.75 9.12
CA LEU A 77 -0.51 0.89 8.86
C LEU A 77 -0.53 -0.35 9.75
N GLY A 78 0.36 -0.54 10.73
CA GLY A 78 0.36 -1.73 11.58
C GLY A 78 0.26 -3.05 10.81
N VAL A 79 0.97 -3.15 9.68
CA VAL A 79 1.07 -4.35 8.82
C VAL A 79 2.54 -4.70 8.62
N THR A 80 2.82 -5.89 8.09
CA THR A 80 4.18 -6.26 7.70
C THR A 80 4.56 -5.66 6.35
N VAL A 81 5.87 -5.47 6.11
CA VAL A 81 6.39 -5.10 4.78
C VAL A 81 5.94 -6.11 3.72
N GLN A 82 5.92 -7.40 4.07
CA GLN A 82 5.46 -8.47 3.18
C GLN A 82 4.03 -8.23 2.67
N GLN A 83 3.13 -7.78 3.55
CA GLN A 83 1.75 -7.44 3.18
C GLN A 83 1.66 -6.24 2.24
N LEU A 84 2.61 -5.29 2.30
CA LEU A 84 2.63 -4.16 1.37
C LEU A 84 3.18 -4.52 -0.01
N ILE A 85 4.16 -5.43 -0.11
CA ILE A 85 4.79 -5.78 -1.38
C ILE A 85 4.10 -6.94 -2.11
N THR A 86 3.30 -7.74 -1.40
CA THR A 86 2.58 -8.87 -1.97
C THR A 86 1.29 -8.38 -2.63
N THR A 87 1.05 -8.76 -3.88
CA THR A 87 -0.25 -8.50 -4.51
C THR A 87 -1.25 -9.50 -3.92
N PRO A 88 -2.32 -9.04 -3.24
CA PRO A 88 -3.28 -9.94 -2.64
C PRO A 88 -4.08 -10.65 -3.73
N ASN A 89 -4.44 -11.92 -3.48
CA ASN A 89 -5.34 -12.67 -4.35
C ASN A 89 -6.75 -12.05 -4.37
N CYS A 90 -7.13 -11.39 -3.27
CA CYS A 90 -8.36 -10.63 -3.19
C CYS A 90 -8.19 -9.27 -2.51
N ASN A 91 -8.43 -8.19 -3.26
CA ASN A 91 -8.44 -6.82 -2.73
C ASN A 91 -9.60 -6.54 -1.75
N ALA A 92 -10.65 -7.37 -1.74
CA ALA A 92 -11.82 -7.15 -0.88
C ALA A 92 -11.55 -7.58 0.57
N CYS A 93 -10.92 -8.73 0.78
CA CYS A 93 -10.53 -9.20 2.11
C CYS A 93 -9.05 -9.00 2.42
N MET A 94 -8.25 -8.55 1.45
CA MET A 94 -6.78 -8.48 1.58
C MET A 94 -6.19 -9.81 2.07
N ASP A 95 -6.75 -10.92 1.56
CA ASP A 95 -6.44 -12.31 1.95
C ASP A 95 -6.54 -12.61 3.46
N SER A 96 -7.23 -11.75 4.23
CA SER A 96 -7.39 -11.89 5.68
C SER A 96 -8.82 -11.53 6.10
N PRO A 97 -9.81 -12.39 5.82
CA PRO A 97 -11.19 -12.19 6.28
C PRO A 97 -11.27 -12.25 7.83
N PRO A 98 -12.28 -11.65 8.47
CA PRO A 98 -12.46 -11.75 9.92
C PRO A 98 -12.75 -13.18 10.39
N PRO A 99 -12.35 -13.58 11.61
CA PRO A 99 -12.63 -14.92 12.16
C PRO A 99 -14.13 -15.24 12.12
N GLY A 100 -14.48 -16.42 11.60
CA GLY A 100 -15.88 -16.85 11.45
C GLY A 100 -16.62 -16.24 10.25
N PHE A 101 -15.95 -15.48 9.39
CA PHE A 101 -16.53 -14.93 8.16
C PHE A 101 -15.80 -15.44 6.91
N ALA A 102 -16.55 -15.53 5.80
CA ALA A 102 -16.02 -15.79 4.47
C ALA A 102 -16.05 -14.52 3.62
N CYS A 103 -14.99 -14.25 2.86
CA CYS A 103 -15.01 -13.19 1.86
C CYS A 103 -16.00 -13.56 0.76
N ARG A 104 -17.05 -12.75 0.58
CA ARG A 104 -18.04 -12.98 -0.48
C ARG A 104 -17.48 -12.81 -1.90
N THR A 105 -16.33 -12.16 -2.04
CA THR A 105 -15.71 -11.89 -3.35
C THR A 105 -14.81 -13.03 -3.80
N CYS A 106 -13.99 -13.61 -2.92
CA CYS A 106 -13.03 -14.66 -3.29
C CYS A 106 -13.26 -16.02 -2.60
N GLY A 107 -14.20 -16.11 -1.65
CA GLY A 107 -14.46 -17.33 -0.90
C GLY A 107 -13.45 -17.67 0.20
N ALA A 108 -12.43 -16.84 0.43
CA ALA A 108 -11.46 -17.04 1.51
C ALA A 108 -12.15 -17.03 2.89
N THR A 109 -11.69 -17.88 3.81
CA THR A 109 -12.17 -18.02 5.19
C THR A 109 -11.01 -17.88 6.19
N ALA A 110 -11.29 -17.43 7.42
CA ALA A 110 -10.32 -17.31 8.51
C ALA A 110 -10.54 -18.35 9.61
#